data_AF-A0AAV7KDY0-F1
#
_entry.id   AF-A0AAV7KDY0-F1
#
_cell.length_a   1.000
_cell.length_b   1.000
_cell.length_c   1.000
_cell.angle_alpha   90.00
_cell.angle_beta   90.00
_cell.angle_gamma   90.00
#
_symmetry.space_group_name_H-M   'P 1'
#
loop_
_entity.id
_entity.type
_entity.pdbx_description
1 polymer ?
#
loop_
_entity_poly.entity_id
_entity_poly.type
_entity_poly.pdbx_seq_one_letter_code
_entity_poly.pdbx_strand_id
1 'polypeptide(L)'
;MTGRHSGVVTKIKEVAPDCEPTHCCIHRENLATKKMSKELNDVLCQVAKVVKHVKANALNSRLFASLCDQMGADHIQLLLHAEVRWLSRGKVLSRVFELRNELTTFLLDKKPEWAENFQDVNWNTKLTYLSDIFSMLNELNRSM
;
A
#
# COMPACT_ATOMS: atom_id res chain seq x y z
N MET A 1 -24.31 -1.71 -5.23
CA MET A 1 -22.97 -1.55 -5.86
C MET A 1 -23.09 -1.28 -7.35
N THR A 2 -23.11 -0.01 -7.75
CA THR A 2 -22.95 0.44 -9.14
C THR A 2 -21.47 0.39 -9.54
N GLY A 3 -21.04 -0.79 -9.99
CA GLY A 3 -19.73 -1.01 -10.62
C GLY A 3 -19.85 -1.05 -12.16
N ARG A 4 -19.17 -1.99 -12.81
CA ARG A 4 -19.23 -2.23 -14.27
C ARG A 4 -20.64 -2.59 -14.79
N HIS A 5 -21.53 -3.06 -13.91
CA HIS A 5 -22.85 -3.57 -14.26
C HIS A 5 -23.95 -2.56 -13.96
N SER A 6 -23.90 -1.39 -14.60
CA SER A 6 -24.97 -0.37 -14.51
C SER A 6 -26.33 -0.90 -14.96
N GLY A 7 -26.38 -1.83 -15.91
CA GLY A 7 -27.63 -2.44 -16.39
C GLY A 7 -28.40 -3.24 -15.34
N VAL A 8 -27.72 -3.83 -14.35
CA VAL A 8 -28.38 -4.52 -13.23
C VAL A 8 -29.15 -3.53 -12.36
N VAL A 9 -28.57 -2.34 -12.15
CA VAL A 9 -29.22 -1.27 -11.36
C VAL A 9 -30.47 -0.75 -12.07
N THR A 10 -30.42 -0.60 -13.40
CA THR A 10 -31.60 -0.25 -14.19
C THR A 10 -32.72 -1.26 -14.00
N LYS A 11 -32.41 -2.56 -14.08
CA LYS A 11 -33.40 -3.64 -13.89
C LYS A 11 -33.97 -3.71 -12.48
N ILE A 12 -33.16 -3.42 -11.46
CA ILE A 12 -33.64 -3.34 -10.06
C ILE A 12 -34.63 -2.17 -9.90
N LYS A 13 -34.32 -1.00 -10.48
CA LYS A 13 -35.21 0.17 -10.40
C LYS A 13 -36.55 -0.03 -11.12
N GLU A 14 -36.62 -0.90 -12.13
CA GLU A 14 -37.89 -1.26 -12.78
C GLU A 14 -38.85 -1.99 -11.83
N VAL A 15 -38.33 -2.75 -10.85
CA VAL A 15 -39.14 -3.55 -9.91
C VAL A 15 -39.24 -2.89 -8.52
N ALA A 16 -38.24 -2.11 -8.13
CA ALA A 16 -38.17 -1.39 -6.86
C ALA A 16 -37.70 0.06 -7.11
N PRO A 17 -38.62 0.98 -7.47
CA PRO A 17 -38.28 2.36 -7.86
C PRO A 17 -37.59 3.15 -6.75
N ASP A 18 -37.94 2.88 -5.49
CA ASP A 18 -37.39 3.54 -4.30
C ASP A 18 -36.01 2.99 -3.89
N CYS A 19 -35.50 1.95 -4.58
CA CYS A 19 -34.19 1.40 -4.29
C CYS A 19 -33.08 2.34 -4.80
N GLU A 20 -32.35 2.95 -3.88
CA GLU A 20 -31.23 3.83 -4.21
C GLU A 20 -29.91 3.09 -4.41
N PRO A 21 -29.26 3.21 -5.58
CA PRO A 21 -28.02 2.50 -5.85
C PRO A 21 -26.84 3.18 -5.17
N THR A 22 -26.11 2.41 -4.37
CA THR A 22 -24.82 2.84 -3.81
C THR A 22 -23.67 2.38 -4.71
N HIS A 23 -22.69 3.27 -4.92
CA HIS A 23 -21.43 2.90 -5.55
C HIS A 23 -20.64 1.91 -4.70
N CYS A 24 -19.81 1.08 -5.35
CA CYS A 24 -18.90 0.19 -4.65
C CYS A 24 -17.91 0.99 -3.78
N CYS A 25 -17.79 0.65 -2.49
CA CYS A 25 -16.87 1.31 -1.56
C CYS A 25 -15.43 1.33 -2.08
N ILE A 26 -14.97 0.19 -2.63
CA ILE A 26 -13.68 0.04 -3.33
C ILE A 26 -13.47 1.09 -4.42
N HIS A 27 -14.51 1.42 -5.17
CA HIS A 27 -14.43 2.43 -6.21
C HIS A 27 -14.28 3.84 -5.61
N ARG A 28 -15.04 4.15 -4.55
CA ARG A 28 -14.98 5.45 -3.86
C ARG A 28 -13.63 5.68 -3.19
N GLU A 29 -13.07 4.65 -2.54
CA GLU A 29 -11.74 4.74 -1.93
C GLU A 29 -10.66 4.94 -2.99
N ASN A 30 -10.73 4.23 -4.12
CA ASN A 30 -9.82 4.45 -5.24
C ASN A 30 -9.90 5.90 -5.76
N LEU A 31 -11.10 6.49 -5.85
CA LEU A 31 -11.25 7.90 -6.22
C LEU A 31 -10.70 8.85 -5.15
N ALA A 32 -10.86 8.54 -3.86
CA ALA A 32 -10.33 9.36 -2.77
C ALA A 32 -8.81 9.42 -2.80
N THR A 33 -8.14 8.29 -3.08
CA THR A 33 -6.66 8.28 -3.16
C THR A 33 -6.11 9.16 -4.31
N LYS A 34 -6.86 9.30 -5.41
CA LYS A 34 -6.49 10.23 -6.50
C LYS A 34 -6.51 11.70 -6.08
N LYS A 35 -7.24 12.03 -5.01
CA LYS A 35 -7.33 13.38 -4.43
C LYS A 35 -6.49 13.54 -3.16
N MET A 36 -5.64 12.57 -2.84
CA MET A 36 -4.75 12.62 -1.68
C MET A 36 -3.76 13.78 -1.81
N SER A 37 -3.33 14.33 -0.67
CA SER A 37 -2.33 15.39 -0.65
C SER A 37 -1.04 14.94 -1.35
N LYS A 38 -0.37 15.90 -2.00
CA LYS A 38 0.86 15.63 -2.74
C LYS A 38 1.93 14.97 -1.86
N GLU A 39 2.07 15.43 -0.61
CA GLU A 39 3.06 14.90 0.33
C GLU A 39 2.86 13.41 0.64
N LEU A 40 1.61 12.98 0.86
CA LEU A 40 1.30 11.58 1.15
C LEU A 40 1.46 10.71 -0.10
N ASN A 41 1.04 11.22 -1.25
CA ASN A 41 1.22 10.51 -2.52
C ASN A 41 2.72 10.36 -2.87
N ASP A 42 3.54 11.36 -2.57
CA ASP A 42 4.98 11.32 -2.77
C ASP A 42 5.60 10.17 -1.93
N VAL A 43 5.20 10.02 -0.66
CA VAL A 43 5.62 8.89 0.20
C VAL A 43 5.18 7.53 -0.40
N LEU A 44 3.91 7.39 -0.81
CA LEU A 44 3.41 6.15 -1.44
C LEU A 44 4.22 5.78 -2.70
N CYS A 45 4.51 6.77 -3.55
CA CYS A 45 5.28 6.56 -4.77
C CYS A 45 6.71 6.15 -4.46
N GLN A 46 7.35 6.74 -3.44
CA GLN A 46 8.70 6.35 -3.04
C GLN A 46 8.73 4.93 -2.46
N VAL A 47 7.79 4.57 -1.59
CA VAL A 47 7.67 3.19 -1.09
C VAL A 47 7.52 2.20 -2.24
N ALA A 48 6.68 2.48 -3.23
CA ALA A 48 6.52 1.62 -4.40
C ALA A 48 7.83 1.43 -5.17
N LYS A 49 8.64 2.49 -5.32
CA LYS A 49 9.96 2.41 -5.96
C LYS A 49 10.95 1.57 -5.14
N VAL A 50 10.98 1.74 -3.82
CA VAL A 50 11.84 0.96 -2.91
C VAL A 50 11.48 -0.53 -2.98
N VAL A 51 10.20 -0.86 -2.82
CA VAL A 51 9.71 -2.25 -2.93
C VAL A 51 10.05 -2.84 -4.29
N LYS A 52 9.80 -2.09 -5.37
CA LYS A 52 10.15 -2.53 -6.74
C LYS A 52 11.64 -2.79 -6.88
N HIS A 53 12.51 -1.94 -6.31
CA HIS A 53 13.96 -2.12 -6.40
C HIS A 53 14.46 -3.38 -5.68
N VAL A 54 13.98 -3.62 -4.46
CA VAL A 54 14.34 -4.82 -3.67
C VAL A 54 13.82 -6.08 -4.36
N LYS A 55 12.61 -6.01 -4.94
CA LYS A 55 11.96 -7.13 -5.62
C LYS A 55 12.31 -7.28 -7.11
N ALA A 56 13.04 -6.33 -7.70
CA ALA A 56 13.31 -6.31 -9.14
C ALA A 56 14.08 -7.53 -9.62
N ASN A 57 14.94 -8.11 -8.77
CA ASN A 57 15.67 -9.33 -9.09
C ASN A 57 15.81 -10.22 -7.85
N ALA A 58 16.03 -11.51 -8.11
CA ALA A 58 16.11 -12.55 -7.08
C ALA A 58 17.30 -12.34 -6.13
N LEU A 59 18.42 -11.79 -6.60
CA LEU A 59 19.59 -11.54 -5.78
C LEU A 59 19.30 -10.48 -4.70
N ASN A 60 18.73 -9.34 -5.07
CA ASN A 60 18.34 -8.29 -4.12
C ASN A 60 17.36 -8.82 -3.08
N SER A 61 16.38 -9.62 -3.49
CA SER A 61 15.43 -10.22 -2.57
C SER A 61 16.09 -11.19 -1.58
N ARG A 62 17.05 -12.01 -2.04
CA ARG A 62 17.82 -12.93 -1.19
C ARG A 62 18.76 -12.20 -0.23
N LEU A 63 19.47 -11.18 -0.72
CA LEU A 63 20.36 -10.36 0.10
C LEU A 63 19.58 -9.60 1.17
N PHE A 64 18.45 -9.01 0.80
CA PHE A 64 17.57 -8.34 1.75
C PHE A 64 17.04 -9.32 2.81
N ALA A 65 16.61 -10.51 2.40
CA ALA A 65 16.14 -11.52 3.34
C ALA A 65 17.22 -11.98 4.32
N SER A 66 18.44 -12.20 3.84
CA SER A 66 19.59 -12.52 4.69
C SER A 66 19.91 -11.40 5.66
N LEU A 67 19.80 -10.14 5.22
CA LEU A 67 20.02 -8.97 6.09
C LEU A 67 18.95 -8.90 7.18
N CYS A 68 17.68 -9.07 6.83
CA CYS A 68 16.58 -9.09 7.80
C CYS A 68 16.78 -10.17 8.87
N ASP A 69 17.17 -11.38 8.46
CA ASP A 69 17.45 -12.49 9.37
C ASP A 69 18.62 -12.17 10.32
N GLN A 70 19.71 -11.61 9.79
CA GLN A 70 20.87 -11.19 10.59
C GLN A 70 20.56 -10.06 11.59
N MET A 71 19.64 -9.17 11.22
CA MET A 71 19.20 -8.06 12.08
C MET A 71 18.09 -8.49 13.08
N GLY A 72 17.64 -9.74 13.03
CA GLY A 72 16.63 -10.27 13.93
C GLY A 72 15.23 -9.71 13.66
N ALA A 73 14.92 -9.36 12.41
CA ALA A 73 13.63 -8.82 12.03
C ALA A 73 12.52 -9.88 12.07
N ASP A 74 11.32 -9.50 12.53
CA ASP A 74 10.14 -10.38 12.53
C ASP A 74 9.71 -10.82 11.12
N HIS A 75 10.16 -10.07 10.09
CA HIS A 75 9.86 -10.35 8.72
C HIS A 75 11.11 -10.36 7.85
N ILE A 76 11.29 -11.43 7.10
CA ILE A 76 12.48 -11.62 6.23
C ILE A 76 12.26 -11.17 4.79
N GLN A 77 11.09 -10.59 4.46
CA GLN A 77 10.82 -10.16 3.09
C GLN A 77 9.74 -9.08 3.00
N LEU A 78 9.92 -8.19 2.03
CA LEU A 78 8.87 -7.30 1.56
C LEU A 78 7.78 -8.07 0.81
N LEU A 79 6.60 -7.48 0.75
CA LEU A 79 5.49 -7.98 -0.07
C LEU A 79 5.56 -7.33 -1.45
N LEU A 80 5.39 -8.12 -2.51
CA LEU A 80 5.23 -7.57 -3.86
C LEU A 80 3.79 -7.07 -4.03
N HIS A 81 3.61 -5.89 -4.60
CA HIS A 81 2.28 -5.45 -5.04
C HIS A 81 1.74 -6.40 -6.12
N ALA A 82 0.54 -6.95 -5.91
CA ALA A 82 -0.32 -7.29 -7.03
C ALA A 82 -1.00 -5.99 -7.48
N GLU A 83 -0.83 -5.59 -8.75
CA GLU A 83 -1.35 -4.34 -9.33
C GLU A 83 -2.87 -4.15 -9.17
N VAL A 84 -3.60 -5.17 -8.71
CA VAL A 84 -5.05 -5.26 -8.90
C VAL A 84 -5.88 -4.79 -7.70
N ARG A 85 -5.32 -4.49 -6.51
CA ARG A 85 -6.16 -3.99 -5.39
C ARG A 85 -5.40 -3.24 -4.33
N TRP A 86 -5.97 -2.11 -3.93
CA TRP A 86 -5.57 -1.31 -2.77
C TRP A 86 -5.51 -2.12 -1.46
N LEU A 87 -6.22 -3.26 -1.38
CA LEU A 87 -6.11 -4.25 -0.30
C LEU A 87 -4.68 -4.74 -0.05
N SER A 88 -3.86 -4.78 -1.10
CA SER A 88 -2.45 -5.16 -0.98
C SER A 88 -1.57 -4.02 -0.49
N ARG A 89 -2.04 -2.77 -0.55
CA ARG A 89 -1.22 -1.59 -0.22
C ARG A 89 -1.02 -1.41 1.26
N GLY A 90 -2.06 -1.57 2.08
CA GLY A 90 -1.92 -1.45 3.54
C GLY A 90 -0.87 -2.42 4.09
N LYS A 91 -0.97 -3.72 3.76
CA LYS A 91 0.01 -4.73 4.19
C LYS A 91 1.43 -4.44 3.71
N VAL A 92 1.59 -3.93 2.49
CA VAL A 92 2.92 -3.55 1.98
C VAL A 92 3.49 -2.38 2.78
N LEU A 93 2.67 -1.36 3.07
CA LEU A 93 3.10 -0.18 3.84
C LEU A 93 3.49 -0.56 5.27
N SER A 94 2.68 -1.38 5.95
CA SER A 94 3.00 -1.88 7.29
C SER A 94 4.31 -2.66 7.28
N ARG A 95 4.49 -3.57 6.30
CA ARG A 95 5.71 -4.35 6.14
C ARG A 95 6.95 -3.48 5.91
N VAL A 96 6.81 -2.43 5.11
CA VAL A 96 7.90 -1.48 4.83
C VAL A 96 8.24 -0.69 6.08
N PHE A 97 7.25 -0.30 6.88
CA PHE A 97 7.47 0.43 8.12
C PHE A 97 8.14 -0.44 9.21
N GLU A 98 7.70 -1.70 9.33
CA GLU A 98 8.31 -2.70 10.22
C GLU A 98 9.78 -2.94 9.85
N LEU A 99 10.08 -3.04 8.55
CA LEU A 99 11.43 -3.30 8.03
C LEU A 99 12.25 -2.06 7.68
N ARG A 100 11.91 -0.89 8.24
CA ARG A 100 12.55 0.39 7.89
C ARG A 100 14.04 0.41 8.24
N ASN A 101 14.47 -0.30 9.28
CA ASN A 101 15.86 -0.32 9.72
C ASN A 101 16.71 -1.15 8.74
N GLU A 102 16.21 -2.32 8.38
CA GLU A 102 16.81 -3.23 7.39
C GLU A 102 16.83 -2.56 6.02
N LEU A 103 15.75 -1.87 5.65
CA LEU A 103 15.69 -1.07 4.42
C LEU A 103 16.71 0.06 4.42
N THR A 104 16.87 0.77 5.53
CA THR A 104 17.92 1.81 5.65
C THR A 104 19.28 1.20 5.36
N THR A 105 19.65 0.14 6.09
CA THR A 105 20.96 -0.53 5.92
C THR A 105 21.14 -1.07 4.51
N PHE A 106 20.12 -1.73 3.94
CA PHE A 106 20.20 -2.30 2.59
C PHE A 106 20.39 -1.23 1.49
N LEU A 107 19.78 -0.06 1.68
CA LEU A 107 19.79 1.03 0.71
C LEU A 107 21.00 1.95 0.87
N LEU A 108 21.66 1.97 2.02
CA LEU A 108 22.75 2.92 2.31
C LEU A 108 23.84 2.92 1.22
N ASP A 109 24.26 1.73 0.76
CA ASP A 109 25.31 1.60 -0.26
C ASP A 109 24.79 1.71 -1.70
N LYS A 110 23.47 1.55 -1.92
CA LYS A 110 22.87 1.44 -3.26
C LYS A 110 22.13 2.70 -3.71
N LYS A 111 21.45 3.34 -2.76
CA LYS A 111 20.44 4.40 -2.90
C LYS A 111 20.38 5.22 -1.59
N PRO A 112 21.45 5.95 -1.24
CA PRO A 112 21.52 6.71 0.02
C PRO A 112 20.37 7.72 0.13
N GLU A 113 19.93 8.32 -0.98
CA GLU A 113 18.81 9.26 -1.00
C GLU A 113 17.47 8.61 -0.59
N TRP A 114 17.34 7.29 -0.75
CA TRP A 114 16.18 6.55 -0.26
C TRP A 114 16.33 6.12 1.19
N ALA A 115 17.56 5.77 1.60
CA ALA A 115 17.86 5.43 2.99
C ALA A 115 17.62 6.62 3.94
N GLU A 116 17.99 7.83 3.52
CA GLU A 116 17.77 9.07 4.28
C GLU A 116 16.29 9.31 4.63
N ASN A 117 15.36 8.96 3.72
CA ASN A 117 13.93 9.10 4.01
C ASN A 117 13.48 8.25 5.21
N PHE A 118 14.06 7.06 5.39
CA PHE A 118 13.75 6.19 6.53
C PHE A 118 14.37 6.67 7.84
N GLN A 119 15.29 7.65 7.80
CA GLN A 119 15.82 8.34 8.97
C GLN A 119 15.06 9.63 9.29
N ASP A 120 14.30 10.18 8.33
CA ASP A 120 13.49 11.38 8.52
C ASP A 120 12.21 11.07 9.32
N VAL A 121 12.04 11.77 10.45
CA VAL A 121 10.90 11.58 11.37
C VAL A 121 9.57 11.97 10.73
N ASN A 122 9.53 13.04 9.93
CA ASN A 122 8.32 13.50 9.25
C ASN A 122 7.89 12.53 8.14
N TRP A 123 8.86 12.01 7.39
CA TRP A 123 8.63 11.00 6.37
C TRP A 123 8.11 9.71 6.98
N ASN A 124 8.73 9.23 8.06
CA ASN A 124 8.26 8.06 8.81
C ASN A 124 6.85 8.27 9.37
N THR A 125 6.55 9.45 9.91
CA THR A 125 5.21 9.77 10.43
C THR A 125 4.14 9.66 9.34
N LYS A 126 4.45 10.16 8.13
CA LYS A 126 3.55 10.04 6.97
C LYS A 126 3.39 8.58 6.52
N LEU A 127 4.48 7.80 6.52
CA LEU A 127 4.44 6.37 6.21
C LEU A 127 3.57 5.60 7.21
N THR A 128 3.73 5.85 8.51
CA THR A 128 2.90 5.23 9.57
C THR A 128 1.44 5.60 9.41
N TYR A 129 1.14 6.89 9.23
CA TYR A 129 -0.23 7.36 8.97
C TYR A 129 -0.87 6.63 7.78
N LEU A 130 -0.13 6.50 6.67
CA LEU A 130 -0.60 5.76 5.51
C LEU A 130 -0.80 4.27 5.81
N SER A 131 0.13 3.64 6.54
CA SER A 131 -0.02 2.25 6.98
C SER A 131 -1.31 2.04 7.76
N ASP A 132 -1.61 2.92 8.73
CA ASP A 132 -2.78 2.81 9.59
C ASP A 132 -4.09 2.99 8.81
N ILE A 133 -4.19 4.07 8.03
CA ILE A 133 -5.39 4.36 7.23
C ILE A 133 -5.65 3.24 6.22
N PHE A 134 -4.62 2.78 5.50
CA PHE A 134 -4.81 1.69 4.53
C PHE A 134 -5.11 0.36 5.21
N SER A 135 -4.65 0.12 6.44
CA SER A 135 -5.01 -1.08 7.21
C SER A 135 -6.48 -1.05 7.64
N MET A 136 -6.96 0.09 8.16
CA MET A 136 -8.38 0.27 8.49
C MET A 136 -9.28 0.10 7.28
N LEU A 137 -8.90 0.68 6.13
CA LEU A 137 -9.63 0.48 4.89
C LEU A 137 -9.65 -1.01 4.54
N ASN A 138 -8.54 -1.73 4.68
CA ASN A 138 -8.47 -3.15 4.34
C ASN A 138 -9.41 -4.01 5.18
N GLU A 139 -9.54 -3.68 6.46
CA GLU A 139 -10.46 -4.33 7.39
C GLU A 139 -11.91 -4.06 7.02
N LEU A 140 -12.26 -2.78 6.79
CA LEU A 140 -13.59 -2.39 6.32
C LEU A 140 -13.99 -3.21 5.08
N ASN A 141 -13.06 -3.33 4.15
CA ASN A 141 -13.28 -4.05 2.91
C ASN A 141 -13.47 -5.56 3.03
N ARG A 142 -12.90 -6.17 4.07
CA ARG A 142 -13.09 -7.59 4.37
C ARG A 142 -14.40 -7.84 5.09
N SER A 143 -14.93 -6.82 5.76
CA SER A 143 -16.20 -6.87 6.50
C SER A 143 -17.44 -6.58 5.65
N MET A 144 -17.26 -6.07 4.42
CA MET A 144 -18.32 -5.84 3.43
C MET A 144 -18.47 -7.01 2.46
#